data_AF-A0A292SB14-F1
#
_entry.id   AF-A0A292SB14-F1
#
_cell.length_a   1.000
_cell.length_b   1.000
_cell.length_c   1.000
_cell.angle_alpha   90.00
_cell.angle_beta   90.00
_cell.angle_gamma   90.00
#
_symmetry.space_group_name_H-M   'P 1'
#
loop_
_entity.id
_entity.type
_entity.pdbx_description
1 polymer ?
#
loop_
_entity_poly.entity_id
_entity_poly.type
_entity_poly.pdbx_seq_one_letter_code
_entity_poly.pdbx_strand_id
1 'polypeptide(L)'
;MKTKQAECIEIKGEVLLVAVKPNKEKIIEDIIEENYCKIRGKFWQSQYNSYVIYDYEPFCSEGFILKFEIVGNINKLQFLKVLIEQRLERIQQLEKCYNLVRC
;
A
#
# COMPACT_ATOMS: atom_id res chain seq x y z
N MET A 1 15.93 -14.66 -9.98
CA MET A 1 14.69 -14.96 -9.23
C MET A 1 13.72 -13.82 -9.45
N LYS A 2 12.50 -14.09 -9.95
CA LYS A 2 11.50 -13.05 -10.24
C LYS A 2 10.91 -12.53 -8.93
N THR A 3 11.36 -11.37 -8.45
CA THR A 3 10.68 -10.59 -7.40
C THR A 3 9.38 -10.02 -7.97
N LYS A 4 8.34 -10.87 -8.06
CA LYS A 4 7.01 -10.47 -8.52
C LYS A 4 6.19 -9.98 -7.31
N GLN A 5 5.87 -8.69 -7.38
CA GLN A 5 4.84 -7.94 -6.65
C GLN A 5 5.04 -7.76 -5.14
N ALA A 6 5.83 -6.73 -4.78
CA ALA A 6 5.89 -6.18 -3.43
C ALA A 6 4.64 -5.34 -3.08
N GLU A 7 3.82 -4.98 -4.06
CA GLU A 7 2.60 -4.20 -3.88
C GLU A 7 1.40 -5.03 -4.34
N CYS A 8 0.38 -5.12 -3.50
CA CYS A 8 -0.81 -5.95 -3.72
C CYS A 8 -2.03 -5.25 -3.12
N ILE A 9 -3.14 -5.24 -3.86
CA ILE A 9 -4.40 -4.67 -3.41
C ILE A 9 -5.50 -5.71 -3.66
N GLU A 10 -6.03 -6.28 -2.58
CA GLU A 10 -7.01 -7.35 -2.64
C GLU A 10 -8.16 -7.13 -1.66
N ILE A 11 -9.37 -7.53 -2.05
CA ILE A 11 -10.54 -7.51 -1.17
C ILE A 11 -10.81 -8.94 -0.72
N LYS A 12 -10.90 -9.14 0.60
CA LYS A 12 -11.26 -10.41 1.23
C LYS A 12 -12.46 -10.17 2.14
N GLY A 13 -13.66 -10.47 1.65
CA GLY A 13 -14.91 -10.18 2.35
C GLY A 13 -15.09 -8.69 2.57
N GLU A 14 -15.18 -8.27 3.83
CA GLU A 14 -15.36 -6.87 4.26
C GLU A 14 -14.04 -6.17 4.60
N VAL A 15 -12.91 -6.72 4.13
CA VAL A 15 -11.57 -6.16 4.35
C VAL A 15 -10.88 -5.92 3.02
N LEU A 16 -10.35 -4.72 2.83
CA LEU A 16 -9.42 -4.38 1.77
C LEU A 16 -8.00 -4.42 2.34
N LEU A 17 -7.17 -5.29 1.76
CA LEU A 17 -5.76 -5.42 2.07
C LEU A 17 -4.95 -4.62 1.06
N VAL A 18 -4.13 -3.70 1.55
CA VAL A 18 -3.27 -2.84 0.73
C VAL A 18 -1.84 -3.03 1.19
N ALA A 19 -0.99 -3.57 0.32
CA ALA A 19 0.44 -3.71 0.53
C ALA A 19 1.16 -2.74 -0.39
N VAL A 20 1.96 -1.82 0.18
CA VAL A 20 2.72 -0.80 -0.55
C VAL A 20 4.11 -0.62 0.04
N LYS A 21 5.02 -0.02 -0.74
CA LYS A 21 6.30 0.45 -0.19
C LYS A 21 6.08 1.56 0.86
N PRO A 22 6.95 1.66 1.89
CA PRO A 22 6.85 2.66 2.95
C PRO A 22 6.74 4.12 2.46
N ASN A 23 7.43 4.47 1.38
CA ASN A 23 7.36 5.83 0.82
C ASN A 23 5.97 6.25 0.28
N LYS A 24 5.02 5.31 0.17
CA LYS A 24 3.64 5.54 -0.28
C LYS A 24 2.64 5.61 0.88
N GLU A 25 3.09 5.41 2.12
CA GLU A 25 2.27 5.39 3.34
C GLU A 25 1.29 6.56 3.42
N LYS A 26 1.82 7.79 3.38
CA LYS A 26 1.03 9.01 3.53
C LYS A 26 -0.11 9.10 2.52
N ILE A 27 0.13 8.71 1.27
CA ILE A 27 -0.88 8.76 0.21
C ILE A 27 -2.01 7.75 0.48
N ILE A 28 -1.68 6.59 1.06
CA ILE A 28 -2.70 5.62 1.46
C ILE A 28 -3.51 6.12 2.65
N GLU A 29 -2.85 6.72 3.65
CA GLU A 29 -3.52 7.29 4.83
C GLU A 29 -4.46 8.43 4.44
N ASP A 30 -4.01 9.37 3.59
CA ASP A 30 -4.82 10.48 3.08
C ASP A 30 -6.09 9.95 2.38
N ILE A 31 -5.95 8.95 1.49
CA ILE A 31 -7.09 8.34 0.80
C ILE A 31 -8.09 7.72 1.78
N ILE A 32 -7.60 7.03 2.82
CA ILE A 32 -8.46 6.38 3.80
C ILE A 32 -9.22 7.42 4.63
N GLU A 33 -8.54 8.47 5.06
CA GLU A 33 -9.10 9.56 5.86
C GLU A 33 -10.15 10.35 5.07
N GLU A 34 -9.82 10.79 3.85
CA GLU A 34 -10.73 11.53 2.96
C GLU A 34 -12.02 10.75 2.66
N ASN A 35 -11.93 9.42 2.62
CA ASN A 35 -13.07 8.54 2.36
C ASN A 35 -13.76 8.04 3.63
N TYR A 36 -13.37 8.50 4.83
CA TYR A 36 -13.93 8.07 6.12
C TYR A 36 -13.94 6.54 6.27
N CYS A 37 -12.84 5.89 5.91
CA CYS A 37 -12.66 4.45 6.07
C CYS A 37 -11.94 4.14 7.39
N LYS A 38 -12.20 2.96 7.97
CA LYS A 38 -11.57 2.56 9.23
C LYS A 38 -10.39 1.63 8.96
N ILE A 39 -9.23 1.98 9.51
CA ILE A 39 -8.05 1.10 9.53
C ILE A 39 -8.23 0.13 10.70
N ARG A 40 -8.22 -1.17 10.41
CA ARG A 40 -8.19 -2.25 11.42
C ARG A 40 -6.78 -2.52 11.88
N GLY A 41 -5.82 -2.48 10.98
CA GLY A 41 -4.43 -2.77 11.27
C GLY A 41 -3.49 -2.15 10.24
N LYS A 42 -2.30 -1.81 10.71
CA LYS A 42 -1.18 -1.31 9.91
C LYS A 42 0.07 -2.07 10.37
N PHE A 43 0.75 -2.73 9.45
CA PHE A 43 1.85 -3.64 9.77
C PHE A 43 3.01 -3.48 8.81
N TRP A 44 4.23 -3.55 9.33
CA TRP A 44 5.46 -3.57 8.56
C TRP A 44 5.93 -5.01 8.42
N GLN A 45 5.86 -5.57 7.21
CA GLN A 45 6.31 -6.93 6.95
C GLN A 45 7.59 -6.95 6.12
N SER A 46 8.56 -7.78 6.51
CA SER A 46 9.79 -7.94 5.72
C SER A 46 9.50 -8.59 4.37
N GLN A 47 10.18 -8.10 3.33
CA GLN A 47 10.19 -8.69 1.99
C GLN A 47 10.97 -10.01 1.93
N TYR A 48 11.88 -10.24 2.90
CA TYR A 48 12.79 -11.38 2.91
C TYR A 48 12.30 -12.51 3.80
N ASN A 49 11.50 -12.21 4.83
CA ASN A 49 10.98 -13.19 5.77
C ASN A 49 9.54 -12.85 6.18
N SER A 50 8.59 -13.69 5.78
CA SER A 50 7.17 -13.49 6.06
C SER A 50 6.81 -13.52 7.55
N TYR A 51 7.66 -14.11 8.40
CA TYR A 51 7.45 -14.16 9.85
C TYR A 51 7.91 -12.88 10.58
N VAL A 52 8.65 -11.99 9.90
CA VAL A 52 9.10 -10.72 10.49
C VAL A 52 8.05 -9.65 10.22
N ILE A 53 7.30 -9.32 11.26
CA ILE A 53 6.20 -8.35 11.23
C ILE A 53 6.32 -7.43 12.44
N TYR A 54 6.22 -6.12 12.21
CA TYR A 54 6.17 -5.10 13.25
C TYR A 54 4.85 -4.32 13.16
N ASP A 55 4.33 -3.91 14.30
CA ASP A 55 3.22 -2.96 14.44
C ASP A 55 3.70 -1.49 14.54
N TYR A 56 5.03 -1.27 14.52
CA TYR A 56 5.69 0.02 14.47
C TYR A 56 6.69 0.11 13.31
N GLU A 57 7.12 1.32 12.97
CA GLU A 57 8.12 1.54 11.93
C GLU A 57 9.49 0.99 12.34
N PRO A 58 10.08 0.05 11.57
CA PRO A 58 11.40 -0.48 11.87
C PRO A 58 12.51 0.55 11.58
N PHE A 59 13.62 0.47 12.32
CA PHE A 59 14.77 1.38 12.15
C PHE A 59 15.30 1.48 10.71
N CYS A 60 15.25 0.37 9.96
CA CYS A 60 15.53 0.36 8.53
C CYS A 60 14.26 -0.12 7.80
N SER A 61 13.58 0.80 7.15
CA SER A 61 12.38 0.53 6.35
C SER A 61 12.71 -0.05 4.96
N GLU A 62 14.00 -0.04 4.58
CA GLU A 62 14.47 -0.68 3.35
C GLU A 62 14.30 -2.21 3.45
N GLY A 63 13.61 -2.80 2.47
CA GLY A 63 13.28 -4.23 2.49
C GLY A 63 12.04 -4.59 3.30
N PHE A 64 11.25 -3.61 3.75
CA PHE A 64 9.92 -3.83 4.31
C PHE A 64 8.81 -3.39 3.33
N ILE A 65 7.61 -3.93 3.54
CA ILE A 65 6.36 -3.54 2.90
C ILE A 65 5.40 -3.13 4.01
N LEU A 66 4.70 -2.04 3.79
CA LEU A 66 3.64 -1.59 4.68
C LEU A 66 2.31 -2.21 4.23
N LYS A 67 1.61 -2.83 5.16
CA LYS A 67 0.32 -3.48 4.96
C LYS A 67 -0.75 -2.76 5.75
N PHE A 68 -1.82 -2.39 5.07
CA PHE A 68 -3.02 -1.82 5.66
C PHE A 68 -4.18 -2.80 5.53
N GLU A 69 -4.94 -2.94 6.61
CA GLU A 69 -6.23 -3.63 6.63
C GLU A 69 -7.33 -2.59 6.82
N ILE A 70 -8.14 -2.39 5.79
CA ILE A 70 -9.19 -1.37 5.77
C ILE A 70 -10.53 -2.09 5.80
N VAL A 71 -11.39 -1.72 6.75
CA VAL A 71 -12.70 -2.35 6.94
C VAL A 71 -13.79 -1.42 6.41
N GLY A 72 -14.75 -2.00 5.68
CA GLY A 72 -15.87 -1.24 5.15
C GLY A 72 -16.84 -2.08 4.34
N ASN A 73 -17.92 -1.46 3.87
CA ASN A 73 -18.86 -2.07 2.94
C ASN A 73 -18.16 -2.40 1.62
N ILE A 74 -18.48 -3.56 1.02
CA ILE A 74 -17.87 -4.03 -0.22
C ILE A 74 -17.87 -3.00 -1.36
N ASN A 75 -18.94 -2.23 -1.54
CA ASN A 75 -19.02 -1.20 -2.58
C ASN A 75 -18.01 -0.07 -2.32
N LYS A 76 -17.87 0.32 -1.05
CA LYS A 76 -16.91 1.35 -0.63
C LYS A 76 -15.47 0.84 -0.79
N LEU A 77 -15.22 -0.43 -0.45
CA LEU A 77 -13.91 -1.05 -0.61
C LEU A 77 -13.53 -1.22 -2.08
N GLN A 78 -14.48 -1.57 -2.95
CA GLN A 78 -14.26 -1.62 -4.41
C GLN A 78 -13.90 -0.25 -4.97
N PHE A 79 -14.63 0.79 -4.56
CA PHE A 79 -14.29 2.16 -4.94
C PHE A 79 -12.88 2.56 -4.45
N LEU A 80 -12.58 2.30 -3.18
CA LEU A 80 -11.28 2.63 -2.59
C LEU A 80 -10.13 1.90 -3.29
N LYS A 81 -10.33 0.63 -3.64
CA LYS A 81 -9.38 -0.17 -4.42
C LYS A 81 -9.03 0.52 -5.73
N VAL A 82 -10.03 0.90 -6.53
CA VAL A 82 -9.82 1.57 -7.82
C VAL A 82 -9.07 2.88 -7.63
N LEU A 83 -9.44 3.67 -6.61
CA LEU A 83 -8.82 4.96 -6.33
C LEU A 83 -7.33 4.81 -5.96
N ILE A 84 -7.01 3.85 -5.09
CA ILE A 84 -5.62 3.54 -4.73
C ILE A 84 -4.84 3.06 -5.94
N GLU A 85 -5.38 2.13 -6.73
CA GLU A 85 -4.73 1.62 -7.95
C GLU A 85 -4.39 2.74 -8.93
N GLN A 86 -5.35 3.63 -9.21
CA GLN A 86 -5.13 4.80 -10.07
C GLN A 86 -4.06 5.75 -9.53
N ARG A 87 -4.04 5.98 -8.22
CA ARG A 87 -3.07 6.88 -7.59
C ARG A 87 -1.66 6.30 -7.66
N LEU A 88 -1.51 5.01 -7.39
CA LEU A 88 -0.22 4.30 -7.48
C LEU A 88 0.29 4.25 -8.91
N GLU A 89 -0.58 3.99 -9.89
CA GLU A 89 -0.21 4.01 -11.30
C GLU A 89 0.31 5.39 -11.72
N ARG A 90 -0.38 6.47 -11.30
CA ARG A 90 0.06 7.84 -11.59
C ARG A 90 1.43 8.17 -10.99
N ILE A 91 1.69 7.75 -9.76
CA ILE A 91 3.02 7.92 -9.12
C ILE A 91 4.09 7.20 -9.97
N GLN A 92 3.82 5.97 -10.37
CA GLN A 92 4.76 5.20 -11.18
C GLN A 92 5.01 5.86 -12.55
N GLN A 93 4.00 6.45 -13.17
CA GLN A 93 4.15 7.21 -14.42
C GLN A 93 5.02 8.46 -14.21
N LEU A 94 4.78 9.22 -13.14
CA LEU A 94 5.57 10.42 -12.81
C LEU A 94 7.03 10.08 -12.49
N GLU A 95 7.28 8.99 -11.75
CA GLU A 95 8.64 8.49 -11.50
C GLU A 95 9.38 8.16 -12.80
N LYS A 96 8.70 7.50 -13.75
CA LYS A 96 9.26 7.23 -15.08
C LYS A 96 9.61 8.52 -15.82
N CYS A 97 8.70 9.49 -15.87
CA CYS A 97 8.94 10.78 -16.51
C CYS A 97 10.11 11.55 -15.87
N TYR A 98 10.17 11.57 -14.54
CA TYR A 98 11.25 12.22 -13.80
C TYR A 98 12.62 11.58 -14.12
N ASN A 99 12.68 10.25 -14.16
CA ASN A 99 13.91 9.53 -14.48
C ASN A 99 14.35 9.73 -15.94
N LEU A 100 13.42 9.90 -16.89
CA LEU A 100 13.76 10.21 -18.29
C LEU A 100 14.42 11.58 -18.46
N VAL A 101 14.03 12.58 -17.68
CA VAL A 101 14.56 13.95 -17.76
C VAL A 101 15.93 14.09 -17.09
N ARG A 102 16.26 13.19 -16.16
CA ARG A 102 17.51 13.20 -15.38
C ARG A 102 18.66 12.42 -16.04
N CYS A 103 18.38 11.75 -17.18
CA CYS A 103 19.37 11.08 -18.03
C CYS A 103 20.13 12.07 -18.92
#